data_AF-A0A2P6U4V7-F1
#
_entry.id   AF-A0A2P6U4V7-F1
#
_cell.length_a   1.000
_cell.length_b   1.000
_cell.length_c   1.000
_cell.angle_alpha   90.00
_cell.angle_beta   90.00
_cell.angle_gamma   90.00
#
_symmetry.space_group_name_H-M   'P 1'
#
loop_
_entity.id
_entity.type
_entity.pdbx_description
1 polymer ?
#
loop_
_entity_poly.entity_id
_entity_poly.type
_entity_poly.pdbx_seq_one_letter_code
_entity_poly.pdbx_strand_id
1 'polypeptide(L)'
;MGGVRLKPPPGLTSLRLAVIISLPALACLAEPPSLNRSPCVECQVFVNHLYKILYLRQPKAASSALLGHFGRCISGGTVLHEDTGCLHRWDDPTPVPTSEEVAARPTYAPLQSMSEEQVADIWKDYFVFTHVRDPFSRAVSQYRHALRSNLAEPAECEALSQGLDWNRFCISPLELPKFCARRPDCCLKTITDDVWWKLVHLAPLAGCMTTADGRVAADFVLRWDHMQEDLPELLQQLNARPALGPGNGRRRREQHSNPRDLVVLTFHNPVLETGWRASQVESLRDADVLDCSARCWHLHLRCAMGYAGYFSTTARIKDKRTPLEATLANVGSLETLELLEKVTKNSAVQPAEEKFRRLKLSNSKIRSLIVEIEGGLEAMAALGWQQVQEDGEEVLTLAKGAATMAQVRCILEAQQEFKKNDRQLKRTKSSASLPGSEEQAALRAQIEADRLERATRSPVTADSVAQALPGEGARIATAKDCGIKCEC
;
A
#
# COMPACT_ATOMS: atom_id res chain seq x y z
N MET A 1 -62.05 -17.25 16.92
CA MET A 1 -61.32 -16.15 17.57
C MET A 1 -60.38 -15.55 16.54
N GLY A 2 -60.59 -14.28 16.19
CA GLY A 2 -59.91 -13.62 15.08
C GLY A 2 -58.47 -13.21 15.39
N GLY A 3 -57.55 -13.52 14.49
CA GLY A 3 -56.16 -13.06 14.53
C GLY A 3 -55.92 -11.97 13.47
N VAL A 4 -55.59 -10.77 13.94
CA VAL A 4 -55.29 -9.59 13.13
C VAL A 4 -53.90 -9.72 12.50
N ARG A 5 -53.79 -9.61 11.17
CA ARG A 5 -52.51 -9.42 10.46
C ARG A 5 -52.17 -7.93 10.40
N LEU A 6 -51.06 -7.53 11.02
CA LEU A 6 -50.46 -6.20 10.85
C LEU A 6 -49.72 -6.12 9.51
N LYS A 7 -50.10 -5.15 8.67
CA LYS A 7 -49.36 -4.74 7.47
C LYS A 7 -48.15 -3.89 7.87
N PRO A 8 -46.97 -4.07 7.25
CA PRO A 8 -45.86 -3.13 7.40
C PRO A 8 -46.12 -1.84 6.61
N PRO A 9 -45.58 -0.69 7.04
CA PRO A 9 -45.75 0.57 6.32
C PRO A 9 -44.90 0.58 5.04
N PRO A 10 -45.39 1.19 3.95
CA PRO A 10 -44.62 1.36 2.72
C PRO A 10 -43.83 2.68 2.78
N GLY A 11 -42.55 2.63 2.41
CA GLY A 11 -41.77 3.83 2.13
C GLY A 11 -40.40 3.82 2.78
N LEU A 12 -39.43 3.21 2.10
CA LEU A 12 -38.00 3.45 2.30
C LEU A 12 -37.26 2.85 1.10
N THR A 13 -37.10 3.63 0.03
CA THR A 13 -36.21 3.29 -1.08
C THR A 13 -35.35 4.49 -1.47
N SER A 14 -34.04 4.22 -1.47
CA SER A 14 -33.00 4.76 -2.35
C SER A 14 -33.02 6.25 -2.71
N LEU A 15 -32.69 7.11 -1.76
CA LEU A 15 -32.33 8.50 -2.04
C LEU A 15 -31.27 9.00 -1.04
N ARG A 16 -30.05 8.45 -1.13
CA ARG A 16 -28.89 8.96 -0.38
C ARG A 16 -27.55 9.04 -1.15
N LEU A 17 -27.49 8.65 -2.43
CA LEU A 17 -26.17 8.55 -3.09
C LEU A 17 -25.71 9.78 -3.90
N ALA A 18 -26.60 10.70 -4.29
CA ALA A 18 -26.24 11.75 -5.27
C ALA A 18 -25.79 13.10 -4.66
N VAL A 19 -26.12 13.40 -3.39
CA VAL A 19 -25.81 14.70 -2.76
C VAL A 19 -24.44 14.72 -2.05
N ILE A 20 -23.80 13.56 -1.87
CA ILE A 20 -22.55 13.43 -1.09
C ILE A 20 -21.29 13.84 -1.90
N ILE A 21 -21.36 13.91 -3.24
CA ILE A 21 -20.15 14.01 -4.08
C ILE A 21 -19.74 15.45 -4.41
N SER A 22 -20.62 16.45 -4.23
CA SER A 22 -20.36 17.83 -4.70
C SER A 22 -19.89 18.82 -3.63
N LEU A 23 -19.99 18.49 -2.34
CA LEU A 23 -19.76 19.41 -1.23
C LEU A 23 -18.38 19.34 -0.52
N PRO A 24 -17.63 18.21 -0.49
CA PRO A 24 -16.37 18.18 0.28
C PRO A 24 -15.20 18.96 -0.35
N ALA A 25 -15.17 19.10 -1.69
CA ALA A 25 -14.01 19.69 -2.37
C ALA A 25 -14.02 21.23 -2.41
N LEU A 26 -15.19 21.86 -2.30
CA LEU A 26 -15.35 23.32 -2.27
C LEU A 26 -15.25 23.90 -0.84
N ALA A 27 -15.43 23.07 0.19
CA ALA A 27 -15.35 23.49 1.59
C ALA A 27 -13.93 23.90 2.05
N CYS A 28 -12.87 23.60 1.29
CA CYS A 28 -11.51 24.01 1.67
C CYS A 28 -11.13 25.44 1.29
N LEU A 29 -11.90 26.15 0.45
CA LEU A 29 -11.42 27.40 -0.18
C LEU A 29 -12.14 28.69 0.23
N ALA A 30 -13.28 28.64 0.94
CA ALA A 30 -13.97 29.85 1.37
C ALA A 30 -14.79 29.59 2.64
N GLU A 31 -14.21 29.82 3.83
CA GLU A 31 -14.88 30.32 5.04
C GLU A 31 -13.91 30.31 6.26
N PRO A 32 -14.08 31.22 7.24
CA PRO A 32 -13.23 31.32 8.42
C PRO A 32 -13.42 30.11 9.36
N PRO A 33 -12.45 29.83 10.25
CA PRO A 33 -12.35 28.54 10.94
C PRO A 33 -13.38 28.44 12.06
N SER A 34 -14.51 27.78 11.81
CA SER A 34 -15.37 27.27 12.90
C SER A 34 -15.03 25.82 13.23
N LEU A 35 -14.77 25.60 14.51
CA LEU A 35 -14.36 24.43 15.31
C LEU A 35 -15.12 23.09 15.15
N ASN A 36 -15.73 22.80 14.01
CA ASN A 36 -16.35 21.48 13.73
C ASN A 36 -15.63 20.67 12.65
N ARG A 37 -14.46 21.12 12.18
CA ARG A 37 -13.59 20.27 11.37
C ARG A 37 -12.91 19.29 12.32
N SER A 38 -13.32 18.03 12.27
CA SER A 38 -12.43 16.92 12.65
C SER A 38 -11.05 17.23 12.06
N PRO A 39 -9.96 17.24 12.86
CA PRO A 39 -8.63 17.57 12.38
C PRO A 39 -8.42 16.75 11.12
N CYS A 40 -8.17 17.45 9.99
CA CYS A 40 -8.21 16.94 8.63
C CYS A 40 -8.12 15.42 8.62
N VAL A 41 -9.21 14.70 8.36
CA VAL A 41 -9.28 13.20 8.33
C VAL A 41 -8.22 12.54 7.43
N GLU A 42 -7.44 13.37 6.75
CA GLU A 42 -6.26 13.11 5.92
C GLU A 42 -4.97 12.92 6.72
N CYS A 43 -4.83 13.55 7.88
CA CYS A 43 -3.64 13.52 8.70
C CYS A 43 -3.71 12.34 9.67
N GLN A 44 -3.05 11.25 9.28
CA GLN A 44 -3.01 10.07 10.13
C GLN A 44 -1.91 10.23 11.17
N VAL A 45 -2.28 10.49 12.42
CA VAL A 45 -1.32 10.61 13.52
C VAL A 45 -1.19 9.27 14.23
N PHE A 46 0.04 8.81 14.35
CA PHE A 46 0.39 7.65 15.14
C PHE A 46 1.15 8.09 16.37
N VAL A 47 0.89 7.44 17.50
CA VAL A 47 1.45 7.80 18.80
C VAL A 47 2.04 6.58 19.49
N ASN A 48 3.09 6.82 20.26
CA ASN A 48 3.53 5.94 21.34
C ASN A 48 3.84 6.82 22.56
N HIS A 49 3.03 6.67 23.60
CA HIS A 49 3.04 7.44 24.83
C HIS A 49 4.15 7.02 25.79
N LEU A 50 4.63 5.77 25.68
CA LEU A 50 5.80 5.31 26.43
C LEU A 50 7.06 6.08 26.00
N TYR A 51 7.31 6.11 24.69
CA TYR A 51 8.47 6.78 24.10
C TYR A 51 8.25 8.27 23.80
N LYS A 52 7.03 8.76 24.05
CA LYS A 52 6.60 10.13 23.74
C LYS A 52 6.96 10.53 22.30
N ILE A 53 6.50 9.74 21.34
CA ILE A 53 6.72 9.99 19.91
C ILE A 53 5.39 10.15 19.18
N LEU A 54 5.35 11.10 18.25
CA LEU A 54 4.29 11.26 17.28
C LEU A 54 4.85 11.03 15.88
N TYR A 55 4.15 10.22 15.10
CA TYR A 55 4.45 9.99 13.70
C TYR A 55 3.30 10.48 12.83
N LEU A 56 3.57 11.54 12.06
CA LEU A 56 2.62 12.10 11.10
C LEU A 56 2.71 11.29 9.81
N ARG A 57 1.81 10.31 9.65
CA ARG A 57 1.76 9.45 8.48
C ARG A 57 1.18 10.20 7.29
N GLN A 58 2.01 10.28 6.25
CA GLN A 58 1.63 10.86 4.97
C GLN A 58 1.18 9.79 3.96
N PRO A 59 0.09 10.03 3.21
CA PRO A 59 -0.32 9.14 2.15
C PRO A 59 0.68 9.18 0.98
N LYS A 60 0.99 7.98 0.47
CA LYS A 60 1.85 7.75 -0.71
C LYS A 60 3.30 8.24 -0.61
N ALA A 61 3.76 8.57 0.60
CA ALA A 61 5.16 8.82 0.90
C ALA A 61 5.91 7.54 1.34
N ALA A 62 5.31 6.35 1.12
CA ALA A 62 5.80 5.04 1.58
C ALA A 62 5.75 4.82 3.11
N SER A 63 4.86 5.56 3.75
CA SER A 63 4.50 5.44 5.17
C SER A 63 4.21 4.05 5.69
N SER A 64 3.69 3.14 4.86
CA SER A 64 3.43 1.76 5.25
C SER A 64 4.71 0.98 5.54
N ALA A 65 5.81 1.26 4.82
CA ALA A 65 7.11 0.63 5.07
C ALA A 65 7.67 1.12 6.42
N LEU A 66 7.60 2.43 6.68
CA LEU A 66 8.04 3.01 7.94
C LEU A 66 7.22 2.49 9.14
N LEU A 67 5.89 2.37 8.99
CA LEU A 67 5.07 1.68 10.00
C LEU A 67 5.44 0.21 10.17
N GLY A 68 5.92 -0.46 9.13
CA GLY A 68 6.45 -1.82 9.23
C GLY A 68 7.73 -1.89 10.07
N HIS A 69 8.56 -0.83 10.03
CA HIS A 69 9.77 -0.73 10.84
C HIS A 69 9.47 -0.49 12.32
N PHE A 70 8.56 0.43 12.64
CA PHE A 70 8.16 0.69 14.04
C PHE A 70 7.16 -0.34 14.58
N GLY A 71 6.48 -1.09 13.71
CA GLY A 71 5.37 -1.96 14.08
C GLY A 71 4.09 -1.18 14.38
N ARG A 72 2.97 -1.91 14.42
CA ARG A 72 1.66 -1.38 14.83
C ARG A 72 1.22 -2.10 16.09
N CYS A 73 0.67 -1.36 17.05
CA CYS A 73 0.12 -2.00 18.24
C CYS A 73 -1.08 -2.89 17.93
N ILE A 74 -1.76 -2.65 16.81
CA ILE A 74 -2.86 -3.49 16.34
C ILE A 74 -2.53 -3.97 14.93
N SER A 75 -2.35 -5.29 14.76
CA SER A 75 -2.05 -5.91 13.46
C SER A 75 -2.67 -7.30 13.38
N GLY A 76 -3.50 -7.53 12.35
CA GLY A 76 -4.08 -8.85 12.08
C GLY A 76 -4.98 -9.41 13.21
N GLY A 77 -5.61 -8.54 14.00
CA GLY A 77 -6.41 -8.93 15.17
C GLY A 77 -5.60 -9.21 16.44
N THR A 78 -4.28 -9.17 16.37
CA THR A 78 -3.41 -9.20 17.55
C THR A 78 -3.17 -7.78 18.06
N VAL A 79 -3.34 -7.58 19.37
CA VAL A 79 -3.01 -6.34 20.06
C VAL A 79 -1.69 -6.55 20.82
N LEU A 80 -0.67 -5.79 20.45
CA LEU A 80 0.64 -5.76 21.10
C LEU A 80 0.61 -4.77 22.26
N HIS A 81 1.50 -4.98 23.22
CA HIS A 81 1.71 -4.07 24.34
C HIS A 81 2.52 -2.85 23.88
N GLU A 82 2.20 -1.65 24.37
CA GLU A 82 2.88 -0.41 23.98
C GLU A 82 4.39 -0.42 24.31
N ASP A 83 4.77 -1.15 25.37
CA ASP A 83 6.16 -1.41 25.77
C ASP A 83 7.03 -2.04 24.67
N THR A 84 6.43 -2.61 23.63
CA THR A 84 7.15 -3.10 22.46
C THR A 84 7.69 -1.98 21.55
N GLY A 85 7.33 -0.72 21.81
CA GLY A 85 7.66 0.43 20.95
C GLY A 85 6.78 0.53 19.70
N CYS A 86 5.71 -0.25 19.63
CA CYS A 86 4.75 -0.20 18.54
C CYS A 86 4.05 1.16 18.46
N LEU A 87 3.61 1.55 17.26
CA LEU A 87 2.81 2.75 17.05
C LEU A 87 1.32 2.43 17.02
N HIS A 88 0.50 3.22 17.71
CA HIS A 88 -0.96 3.15 17.68
C HIS A 88 -1.55 4.33 16.91
N ARG A 89 -2.70 4.15 16.26
CA ARG A 89 -3.37 5.25 15.55
C ARG A 89 -4.13 6.09 16.59
N TRP A 90 -3.85 7.39 16.70
CA TRP A 90 -4.32 8.19 17.85
C TRP A 90 -5.85 8.34 17.93
N ASP A 91 -6.53 8.30 16.78
CA ASP A 91 -7.99 8.36 16.70
C ASP A 91 -8.67 6.98 16.79
N ASP A 92 -7.90 5.88 16.90
CA ASP A 92 -8.45 4.54 17.08
C ASP A 92 -8.83 4.32 18.56
N PRO A 93 -10.13 4.09 18.85
CA PRO A 93 -10.62 3.97 20.23
C PRO A 93 -10.22 2.66 20.90
N THR A 94 -9.59 1.73 20.16
CA THR A 94 -9.19 0.43 20.72
C THR A 94 -8.11 0.63 21.78
N PRO A 95 -8.34 0.22 23.02
CA PRO A 95 -7.35 0.37 24.07
C PRO A 95 -6.14 -0.51 23.78
N VAL A 96 -4.95 0.07 23.84
CA VAL A 96 -3.69 -0.68 23.76
C VAL A 96 -3.31 -1.08 25.18
N PRO A 97 -2.90 -2.34 25.43
CA PRO A 97 -2.32 -2.72 26.71
C PRO A 97 -1.05 -1.90 26.94
N THR A 98 -1.00 -1.22 28.09
CA THR A 98 0.14 -0.38 28.48
C THR A 98 0.40 -0.53 29.98
N SER A 99 1.56 -0.09 30.45
CA SER A 99 1.88 -0.11 31.88
C SER A 99 0.93 0.80 32.67
N GLU A 100 0.68 0.49 33.95
CA GLU A 100 -0.16 1.34 34.82
C GLU A 100 0.35 2.78 34.89
N GLU A 101 1.67 2.97 34.82
CA GLU A 101 2.29 4.31 34.78
C GLU A 101 1.89 5.09 33.53
N VAL A 102 1.92 4.46 32.35
CA VAL A 102 1.53 5.11 31.09
C VAL A 102 0.02 5.33 31.03
N ALA A 103 -0.78 4.34 31.47
CA ALA A 103 -2.23 4.45 31.53
C ALA A 103 -2.71 5.57 32.46
N ALA A 104 -1.94 5.88 33.52
CA ALA A 104 -2.24 6.97 34.45
C ALA A 104 -1.89 8.37 33.88
N ARG A 105 -1.18 8.46 32.74
CA ARG A 105 -0.82 9.75 32.14
C ARG A 105 -2.08 10.39 31.54
N PRO A 106 -2.32 11.70 31.75
CA PRO A 106 -3.39 12.42 31.07
C PRO A 106 -3.29 12.37 29.54
N THR A 107 -2.07 12.12 29.03
CA THR A 107 -1.80 11.99 27.60
C THR A 107 -2.29 10.67 27.02
N TYR A 108 -2.66 9.68 27.84
CA TYR A 108 -3.14 8.37 27.40
C TYR A 108 -4.67 8.36 27.26
N ALA A 109 -5.17 9.17 26.34
CA ALA A 109 -6.61 9.25 26.04
C ALA A 109 -6.84 9.29 24.52
N PRO A 110 -7.98 8.76 24.02
CA PRO A 110 -8.36 8.91 22.62
C PRO A 110 -8.40 10.40 22.23
N LEU A 111 -7.95 10.73 21.02
CA LEU A 111 -7.89 12.11 20.53
C LEU A 111 -9.24 12.85 20.68
N GLN A 112 -10.36 12.15 20.49
CA GLN A 112 -11.71 12.71 20.59
C GLN A 112 -12.10 13.14 22.01
N SER A 113 -11.34 12.73 23.02
CA SER A 113 -11.59 13.06 24.43
C SER A 113 -10.63 14.13 24.98
N MET A 114 -9.71 14.64 24.16
CA MET A 114 -8.73 15.65 24.55
C MET A 114 -9.18 17.06 24.14
N SER A 115 -8.87 18.06 24.96
CA SER A 115 -8.99 19.47 24.56
C SER A 115 -7.86 19.88 23.61
N GLU A 116 -8.04 21.00 22.90
CA GLU A 116 -7.00 21.54 22.03
C GLU A 116 -5.72 21.88 22.81
N GLU A 117 -5.84 22.39 24.04
CA GLU A 117 -4.67 22.66 24.87
C GLU A 117 -3.92 21.37 25.23
N GLN A 118 -4.64 20.29 25.56
CA GLN A 118 -4.01 19.00 25.86
C GLN A 118 -3.28 18.43 24.64
N VAL A 119 -3.86 18.55 23.44
CA VAL A 119 -3.20 18.12 22.20
C VAL A 119 -1.95 18.97 21.94
N ALA A 120 -2.03 20.29 22.14
CA ALA A 120 -0.87 21.19 21.99
C ALA A 120 0.25 20.87 22.98
N ASP A 121 -0.09 20.55 24.23
CA ASP A 121 0.87 20.13 25.26
C ASP A 121 1.56 18.81 24.90
N ILE A 122 0.80 17.83 24.39
CA ILE A 122 1.36 16.57 23.87
C ILE A 122 2.31 16.85 22.71
N TRP A 123 1.90 17.68 21.74
CA TRP A 123 2.73 18.02 20.58
C TRP A 123 4.04 18.70 20.97
N LYS A 124 4.04 19.48 22.05
CA LYS A 124 5.21 20.17 22.60
C LYS A 124 6.15 19.23 23.38
N ASP A 125 5.60 18.24 24.06
CA ASP A 125 6.35 17.28 24.90
C ASP A 125 6.86 16.06 24.10
N TYR A 126 6.18 15.72 22.99
CA TYR A 126 6.49 14.55 22.18
C TYR A 126 7.45 14.91 21.06
N PHE A 127 8.30 13.95 20.67
CA PHE A 127 9.12 14.10 19.48
C PHE A 127 8.28 13.73 18.27
N VAL A 128 8.06 14.70 17.40
CA VAL A 128 7.20 14.60 16.24
C VAL A 128 8.05 14.40 15.01
N PHE A 129 7.86 13.29 14.32
CA PHE A 129 8.51 13.07 13.04
C PHE A 129 7.50 12.79 11.94
N THR A 130 7.88 13.13 10.73
CA THR A 130 7.14 12.78 9.52
C THR A 130 8.12 12.31 8.46
N HIS A 131 7.58 11.94 7.31
CA HIS A 131 8.40 11.66 6.15
C HIS A 131 7.71 12.21 4.90
N VAL A 132 8.56 12.66 3.98
CA VAL A 132 8.17 13.25 2.71
C VAL A 132 8.76 12.44 1.58
N ARG A 133 8.23 12.67 0.39
CA ARG A 133 8.70 12.08 -0.85
C ARG A 133 8.70 13.17 -1.91
N ASP A 134 9.61 13.07 -2.88
CA ASP A 134 9.56 13.88 -4.09
C ASP A 134 8.09 14.06 -4.59
N PRO A 135 7.60 15.29 -4.75
CA PRO A 135 6.20 15.56 -5.07
C PRO A 135 5.73 14.88 -6.36
N PHE A 136 6.58 14.78 -7.38
CA PHE A 136 6.24 14.14 -8.66
C PHE A 136 6.15 12.62 -8.52
N SER A 137 7.13 12.01 -7.87
CA SER A 137 7.17 10.57 -7.57
C SER A 137 5.98 10.16 -6.70
N ARG A 138 5.61 11.03 -5.75
CA ARG A 138 4.40 10.86 -4.96
C ARG A 138 3.14 10.94 -5.82
N ALA A 139 3.01 11.96 -6.67
CA ALA A 139 1.84 12.13 -7.54
C ALA A 139 1.67 10.94 -8.50
N VAL A 140 2.75 10.43 -9.07
CA VAL A 140 2.74 9.20 -9.88
C VAL A 140 2.29 7.99 -9.04
N SER A 141 2.76 7.88 -7.79
CA SER A 141 2.31 6.84 -6.87
C SER A 141 0.83 6.94 -6.52
N GLN A 142 0.31 8.17 -6.35
CA GLN A 142 -1.10 8.46 -6.12
C GLN A 142 -1.95 8.01 -7.30
N TYR A 143 -1.63 8.45 -8.52
CA TYR A 143 -2.32 8.07 -9.75
C TYR A 143 -2.40 6.55 -9.92
N ARG A 144 -1.24 5.87 -9.82
CA ARG A 144 -1.18 4.41 -9.96
C ARG A 144 -1.96 3.67 -8.90
N HIS A 145 -1.91 4.18 -7.66
CA HIS A 145 -2.67 3.59 -6.58
C HIS A 145 -4.16 3.78 -6.81
N ALA A 146 -4.57 4.97 -7.23
CA ALA A 146 -5.94 5.29 -7.55
C ALA A 146 -6.46 4.35 -8.65
N LEU A 147 -5.77 4.20 -9.78
CA LEU A 147 -6.18 3.25 -10.82
C LEU A 147 -6.29 1.82 -10.30
N ARG A 148 -5.24 1.30 -9.65
CA ARG A 148 -5.19 -0.10 -9.19
C ARG A 148 -6.16 -0.42 -8.07
N SER A 149 -6.46 0.53 -7.19
CA SER A 149 -7.38 0.31 -6.08
C SER A 149 -8.83 0.57 -6.46
N ASN A 150 -9.09 1.22 -7.61
CA ASN A 150 -10.45 1.56 -8.03
C ASN A 150 -11.02 0.71 -9.14
N LEU A 151 -10.22 0.40 -10.15
CA LEU A 151 -10.73 -0.21 -11.37
C LEU A 151 -10.89 -1.71 -11.17
N ALA A 152 -12.01 -2.24 -11.64
CA ALA A 152 -12.22 -3.66 -11.76
C ALA A 152 -11.36 -4.22 -12.91
N GLU A 153 -10.98 -5.49 -12.83
CA GLU A 153 -10.16 -6.18 -13.85
C GLU A 153 -10.87 -6.58 -15.19
N PRO A 154 -12.18 -6.38 -15.46
CA PRO A 154 -12.72 -6.73 -16.78
C PRO A 154 -11.99 -6.02 -17.92
N ALA A 155 -11.68 -6.75 -19.00
CA ALA A 155 -10.99 -6.22 -20.17
C ALA A 155 -11.68 -4.98 -20.79
N GLU A 156 -13.02 -4.92 -20.70
CA GLU A 156 -13.80 -3.76 -21.15
C GLU A 156 -13.53 -2.50 -20.32
N CYS A 157 -13.27 -2.66 -19.02
CA CYS A 157 -12.96 -1.56 -18.12
C CYS A 157 -11.51 -1.09 -18.25
N GLU A 158 -10.60 -1.99 -18.64
CA GLU A 158 -9.22 -1.63 -18.99
C GLU A 158 -9.19 -0.67 -20.19
N ALA A 159 -9.90 -0.98 -21.27
CA ALA A 159 -9.99 -0.11 -22.45
C ALA A 159 -10.56 1.28 -22.10
N LEU A 160 -11.61 1.33 -21.27
CA LEU A 160 -12.20 2.59 -20.81
C LEU A 160 -11.28 3.37 -19.88
N SER A 161 -10.44 2.68 -19.09
CA SER A 161 -9.45 3.31 -18.23
C SER A 161 -8.29 3.95 -18.97
N GLN A 162 -8.07 3.63 -20.25
CA GLN A 162 -7.08 4.30 -21.09
C GLN A 162 -7.38 5.81 -21.22
N GLY A 163 -8.65 6.21 -21.10
CA GLY A 163 -9.06 7.61 -21.04
C GLY A 163 -8.72 8.31 -19.72
N LEU A 164 -8.33 7.56 -18.68
CA LEU A 164 -7.86 8.06 -17.38
C LEU A 164 -6.33 8.04 -17.35
N ASP A 165 -5.70 8.66 -18.35
CA ASP A 165 -4.26 8.73 -18.42
C ASP A 165 -3.66 9.71 -17.37
N TRP A 166 -2.32 9.76 -17.34
CA TRP A 166 -1.58 10.64 -16.44
C TRP A 166 -1.89 12.13 -16.67
N ASN A 167 -2.07 12.55 -17.93
CA ASN A 167 -2.35 13.95 -18.26
C ASN A 167 -3.70 14.37 -17.69
N ARG A 168 -4.71 13.52 -17.85
CA ARG A 168 -6.06 13.76 -17.32
C ARG A 168 -6.08 13.77 -15.80
N PHE A 169 -5.32 12.89 -15.16
CA PHE A 169 -5.11 12.93 -13.72
C PHE A 169 -4.44 14.24 -13.27
N CYS A 170 -3.44 14.73 -14.00
CA CYS A 170 -2.76 16.00 -13.70
C CYS A 170 -3.70 17.21 -13.84
N ILE A 171 -4.61 17.19 -14.84
CA ILE A 171 -5.63 18.24 -15.00
C ILE A 171 -6.61 18.20 -13.83
N SER A 172 -7.07 17.02 -13.46
CA SER A 172 -7.96 16.86 -12.31
C SER A 172 -7.82 15.46 -11.70
N PRO A 173 -7.29 15.35 -10.47
CA PRO A 173 -7.17 14.07 -9.78
C PRO A 173 -8.54 13.45 -9.41
N LEU A 174 -9.62 14.22 -9.58
CA LEU A 174 -11.01 13.79 -9.37
C LEU A 174 -11.63 13.10 -10.59
N GLU A 175 -10.93 12.99 -11.73
CA GLU A 175 -11.48 12.36 -12.94
C GLU A 175 -11.77 10.87 -12.74
N LEU A 176 -11.01 10.16 -11.90
CA LEU A 176 -11.27 8.76 -11.58
C LEU A 176 -12.56 8.57 -10.76
N PRO A 177 -12.80 9.29 -9.64
CA PRO A 177 -14.10 9.29 -8.97
C PRO A 177 -15.28 9.62 -9.91
N LYS A 178 -15.13 10.64 -10.77
CA LYS A 178 -16.16 10.98 -11.77
C LYS A 178 -16.39 9.85 -12.77
N PHE A 179 -15.33 9.15 -13.18
CA PHE A 179 -15.44 7.97 -14.02
C PHE A 179 -16.20 6.85 -13.30
N CYS A 180 -15.85 6.52 -12.06
CA CYS A 180 -16.55 5.49 -11.29
C CYS A 180 -18.02 5.83 -11.04
N ALA A 181 -18.36 7.11 -10.85
CA ALA A 181 -19.75 7.55 -10.73
C ALA A 181 -20.55 7.31 -12.02
N ARG A 182 -19.92 7.45 -13.19
CA ARG A 182 -20.54 7.18 -14.50
C ARG A 182 -20.55 5.70 -14.87
N ARG A 183 -19.54 4.94 -14.42
CA ARG A 183 -19.30 3.53 -14.75
C ARG A 183 -19.05 2.72 -13.47
N PRO A 184 -20.07 2.54 -12.61
CA PRO A 184 -19.93 1.81 -11.36
C PRO A 184 -19.65 0.32 -11.58
N ASP A 185 -19.99 -0.22 -12.76
CA ASP A 185 -19.65 -1.56 -13.23
C ASP A 185 -18.14 -1.77 -13.39
N CYS A 186 -17.41 -0.70 -13.71
CA CYS A 186 -15.97 -0.73 -13.92
C CYS A 186 -15.14 -0.39 -12.69
N CYS A 187 -15.79 -0.14 -11.56
CA CYS A 187 -15.11 0.07 -10.30
C CYS A 187 -15.50 -1.04 -9.32
N LEU A 188 -14.56 -1.51 -8.52
CA LEU A 188 -14.85 -2.53 -7.49
C LEU A 188 -16.04 -2.07 -6.62
N LYS A 189 -17.05 -2.94 -6.43
CA LYS A 189 -18.33 -2.55 -5.79
C LYS A 189 -18.24 -2.08 -4.34
N THR A 190 -17.19 -2.47 -3.61
CA THR A 190 -16.94 -2.00 -2.24
C THR A 190 -16.44 -0.55 -2.16
N ILE A 191 -16.39 0.17 -3.29
CA ILE A 191 -15.72 1.46 -3.42
C ILE A 191 -16.66 2.65 -3.28
N THR A 192 -17.94 2.53 -3.64
CA THR A 192 -18.85 3.69 -3.60
C THR A 192 -19.03 4.23 -2.19
N ASP A 193 -18.91 3.37 -1.16
CA ASP A 193 -19.00 3.76 0.24
C ASP A 193 -17.69 4.35 0.79
N ASP A 194 -16.58 4.24 0.04
CA ASP A 194 -15.24 4.60 0.52
C ASP A 194 -14.43 5.43 -0.49
N VAL A 195 -15.11 6.15 -1.39
CA VAL A 195 -14.48 7.15 -2.28
C VAL A 195 -13.63 8.11 -1.47
N TRP A 196 -14.09 8.45 -0.27
CA TRP A 196 -13.37 9.29 0.68
C TRP A 196 -11.98 8.75 1.07
N TRP A 197 -11.89 7.48 1.48
CA TRP A 197 -10.61 6.85 1.82
C TRP A 197 -9.63 6.74 0.64
N LYS A 198 -10.09 7.03 -0.58
CA LYS A 198 -9.22 7.08 -1.76
C LYS A 198 -8.82 8.50 -2.11
N LEU A 199 -9.73 9.45 -1.95
CA LEU A 199 -9.44 10.88 -2.10
C LEU A 199 -8.42 11.37 -1.08
N VAL A 200 -8.45 10.84 0.14
CA VAL A 200 -7.46 11.11 1.18
C VAL A 200 -6.02 10.79 0.72
N HIS A 201 -5.84 9.85 -0.22
CA HIS A 201 -4.53 9.53 -0.75
C HIS A 201 -4.02 10.62 -1.70
N LEU A 202 -4.92 11.46 -2.22
CA LEU A 202 -4.66 12.60 -3.09
C LEU A 202 -4.47 13.89 -2.29
N ALA A 203 -4.79 13.89 -0.99
CA ALA A 203 -4.68 15.05 -0.11
C ALA A 203 -3.28 15.69 -0.15
N PRO A 204 -3.14 17.01 -0.11
CA PRO A 204 -1.85 17.68 0.01
C PRO A 204 -1.12 17.28 1.30
N LEU A 205 0.21 17.14 1.25
CA LEU A 205 1.02 16.80 2.44
C LEU A 205 1.14 17.97 3.41
N ALA A 206 1.28 19.19 2.87
CA ALA A 206 1.64 20.38 3.63
C ALA A 206 0.66 20.63 4.78
N GLY A 207 -0.65 20.52 4.53
CA GLY A 207 -1.68 20.77 5.55
C GLY A 207 -1.56 19.91 6.81
N CYS A 208 -0.92 18.74 6.73
CA CYS A 208 -0.71 17.85 7.87
C CYS A 208 0.62 18.06 8.59
N MET A 209 1.51 18.90 8.06
CA MET A 209 2.85 19.11 8.60
C MET A 209 3.19 20.58 8.75
N THR A 210 2.25 21.50 8.50
CA THR A 210 2.45 22.94 8.70
C THR A 210 1.52 23.47 9.77
N THR A 211 2.06 24.27 10.67
CA THR A 211 1.30 25.08 11.63
C THR A 211 0.56 26.22 10.93
N ALA A 212 -0.36 26.89 11.63
CA ALA A 212 -1.15 27.99 11.08
C ALA A 212 -0.30 29.18 10.57
N ASP A 213 0.92 29.34 11.10
CA ASP A 213 1.91 30.34 10.67
C ASP A 213 2.87 29.83 9.58
N GLY A 214 2.63 28.63 9.04
CA GLY A 214 3.40 28.06 7.92
C GLY A 214 4.72 27.39 8.29
N ARG A 215 5.03 27.24 9.60
CA ARG A 215 6.21 26.49 10.06
C ARG A 215 5.94 24.99 10.01
N VAL A 216 7.01 24.18 9.99
CA VAL A 216 6.88 22.73 10.05
C VAL A 216 6.47 22.29 11.46
N ALA A 217 5.43 21.47 11.57
CA ALA A 217 4.88 20.94 12.82
C ALA A 217 5.54 19.60 13.25
N ALA A 218 6.77 19.35 12.78
CA ALA A 218 7.54 18.15 13.06
C ALA A 218 8.99 18.54 13.40
N ASP A 219 9.57 17.86 14.38
CA ASP A 219 10.97 18.00 14.80
C ASP A 219 11.92 17.36 13.78
N PHE A 220 11.48 16.30 13.10
CA PHE A 220 12.27 15.59 12.09
C PHE A 220 11.45 15.26 10.84
N VAL A 221 12.01 15.55 9.67
CA VAL A 221 11.40 15.26 8.36
C VAL A 221 12.28 14.30 7.59
N LEU A 222 11.91 13.03 7.56
CA LEU A 222 12.62 11.99 6.82
C LEU A 222 12.32 12.09 5.32
N ARG A 223 13.35 12.08 4.48
CA ARG A 223 13.23 12.07 3.03
C ARG A 223 13.24 10.63 2.55
N TRP A 224 12.14 10.21 1.91
CA TRP A 224 12.01 8.85 1.40
C TRP A 224 13.18 8.43 0.49
N ASP A 225 13.62 9.36 -0.36
CA ASP A 225 14.68 9.11 -1.33
C ASP A 225 16.09 9.07 -0.67
N HIS A 226 16.20 9.41 0.62
CA HIS A 226 17.41 9.34 1.45
C HIS A 226 17.21 8.49 2.71
N MET A 227 16.31 7.50 2.68
CA MET A 227 15.93 6.73 3.86
C MET A 227 17.12 6.05 4.56
N GLN A 228 18.16 5.66 3.81
CA GLN A 228 19.38 5.04 4.36
C GLN A 228 20.19 6.00 5.23
N GLU A 229 20.11 7.31 4.98
CA GLU A 229 20.80 8.36 5.75
C GLU A 229 19.90 8.85 6.89
N ASP A 230 18.65 9.18 6.56
CA ASP A 230 17.73 9.85 7.47
C ASP A 230 17.16 8.91 8.54
N LEU A 231 17.01 7.60 8.26
CA LEU A 231 16.48 6.66 9.26
C LEU A 231 17.48 6.42 10.42
N PRO A 232 18.77 6.14 10.18
CA PRO A 232 19.75 6.09 11.26
C PRO A 232 19.82 7.39 12.07
N GLU A 233 19.73 8.55 11.42
CA GLU A 233 19.73 9.85 12.12
C GLU A 233 18.49 10.02 13.00
N LEU A 234 17.30 9.72 12.48
CA LEU A 234 16.06 9.70 13.25
C LEU A 234 16.21 8.81 14.49
N LEU A 235 16.71 7.59 14.33
CA LEU A 235 16.91 6.66 15.43
C LEU A 235 17.95 7.16 16.44
N GLN A 236 19.00 7.80 15.98
CA GLN A 236 19.99 8.44 16.85
C GLN A 236 19.35 9.54 17.70
N GLN A 237 18.53 10.41 17.09
CA GLN A 237 17.81 11.46 17.82
C GLN A 237 16.82 10.89 18.83
N LEU A 238 16.07 9.84 18.46
CA LEU A 238 15.15 9.16 19.37
C LEU A 238 15.88 8.55 20.57
N ASN A 239 17.02 7.87 20.34
CA ASN A 239 17.81 7.24 21.39
C ASN A 239 18.57 8.25 22.27
N ALA A 240 18.86 9.46 21.78
CA ALA A 240 19.54 10.50 22.55
C ALA A 240 18.64 11.20 23.57
N ARG A 241 17.31 10.97 23.54
CA ARG A 241 16.36 11.66 24.42
C ARG A 241 16.50 11.20 25.88
N PRO A 242 16.76 12.11 26.84
CA PRO A 242 16.99 11.78 28.25
C PRO A 242 15.79 11.10 28.95
N ALA A 243 14.58 11.27 28.42
CA ALA A 243 13.35 10.76 29.01
C ALA A 243 13.18 9.24 28.88
N LEU A 244 14.03 8.57 28.10
CA LEU A 244 14.10 7.12 28.00
C LEU A 244 15.21 6.53 28.88
N GLY A 245 15.55 7.22 29.97
CA GLY A 245 16.48 6.69 30.96
C GLY A 245 16.09 5.23 31.27
N PRO A 246 17.06 4.30 31.32
CA PRO A 246 16.78 2.89 31.56
C PRO A 246 15.95 2.83 32.83
N GLY A 247 14.65 2.58 32.67
CA GLY A 247 13.72 2.67 33.78
C GLY A 247 14.24 1.85 34.95
N ASN A 248 14.05 2.37 36.16
CA ASN A 248 14.37 1.74 37.43
C ASN A 248 13.71 0.35 37.65
N GLY A 249 13.18 -0.29 36.60
CA GLY A 249 12.79 -1.70 36.53
C GLY A 249 13.97 -2.70 36.54
N ARG A 250 15.22 -2.25 36.71
CA ARG A 250 16.38 -3.16 36.94
C ARG A 250 16.38 -3.86 38.31
N ARG A 251 15.31 -3.76 39.12
CA ARG A 251 15.10 -4.56 40.34
C ARG A 251 14.03 -5.64 40.16
N ARG A 252 14.32 -6.65 39.33
CA ARG A 252 13.85 -8.06 39.44
C ARG A 252 13.96 -8.76 38.07
N ARG A 253 15.18 -9.07 37.63
CA ARG A 253 15.44 -10.18 36.69
C ARG A 253 16.93 -10.55 36.67
N GLU A 254 17.50 -10.74 37.85
CA GLU A 254 18.65 -11.64 37.98
C GLU A 254 18.10 -13.06 38.04
N GLN A 255 17.88 -13.65 36.87
CA GLN A 255 17.83 -15.10 36.59
C GLN A 255 17.19 -15.24 35.21
N HIS A 256 17.98 -15.02 34.16
CA HIS A 256 17.96 -15.71 32.86
C HIS A 256 18.92 -14.94 31.96
N SER A 257 20.17 -15.39 31.94
CA SER A 257 21.23 -14.88 31.08
C SER A 257 20.90 -15.19 29.62
N ASN A 258 20.32 -14.24 28.89
CA ASN A 258 20.29 -14.25 27.43
C ASN A 258 20.73 -12.86 26.92
N PRO A 259 21.75 -12.72 26.05
CA PRO A 259 22.34 -11.42 25.70
C PRO A 259 21.48 -10.52 24.79
N ARG A 260 20.14 -10.64 24.79
CA ARG A 260 19.25 -9.95 23.84
C ARG A 260 18.46 -8.76 24.40
N ASP A 261 18.60 -8.41 25.67
CA ASP A 261 17.75 -7.39 26.31
C ASP A 261 18.52 -6.08 26.62
N LEU A 262 19.18 -5.52 25.61
CA LEU A 262 19.53 -4.10 25.62
C LEU A 262 18.48 -3.36 24.77
N VAL A 263 17.54 -2.66 25.42
CA VAL A 263 16.57 -1.77 24.74
C VAL A 263 17.28 -0.47 24.35
N VAL A 264 18.24 -0.59 23.44
CA VAL A 264 18.49 0.43 22.43
C VAL A 264 17.48 0.11 21.32
N LEU A 265 16.97 1.09 20.58
CA LEU A 265 16.26 0.81 19.33
C LEU A 265 17.27 0.23 18.30
N THR A 266 17.87 -0.93 18.57
CA THR A 266 18.71 -1.70 17.66
C THR A 266 17.81 -2.59 16.83
N PHE A 267 17.49 -2.14 15.63
CA PHE A 267 16.75 -2.94 14.67
C PHE A 267 17.70 -3.92 13.98
N HIS A 268 17.38 -5.22 14.05
CA HIS A 268 17.98 -6.21 13.16
C HIS A 268 17.17 -6.26 11.86
N ASN A 269 17.74 -5.76 10.76
CA ASN A 269 17.19 -5.93 9.42
C ASN A 269 18.26 -6.46 8.44
N PRO A 270 18.17 -7.71 7.95
CA PRO A 270 19.19 -8.33 7.12
C PRO A 270 19.13 -7.97 5.61
N VAL A 271 18.43 -6.90 5.19
CA VAL A 271 18.06 -6.72 3.76
C VAL A 271 18.73 -5.52 3.03
N LEU A 272 19.58 -4.71 3.67
CA LEU A 272 20.11 -3.48 3.04
C LEU A 272 21.64 -3.34 3.08
N GLU A 273 22.37 -4.34 2.55
CA GLU A 273 23.77 -4.14 2.14
C GLU A 273 23.92 -4.40 0.63
N THR A 274 23.85 -3.35 -0.21
CA THR A 274 24.62 -3.30 -1.46
C THR A 274 24.92 -1.85 -1.82
N GLY A 275 26.21 -1.54 -1.96
CA GLY A 275 26.73 -0.20 -2.20
C GLY A 275 26.55 0.29 -3.64
N TRP A 276 26.32 1.59 -3.76
CA TRP A 276 26.42 2.36 -5.00
C TRP A 276 27.36 3.54 -4.75
N ARG A 277 28.36 3.73 -5.63
CA ARG A 277 29.27 4.88 -5.58
C ARG A 277 28.58 6.09 -6.20
N ALA A 278 28.50 7.19 -5.46
CA ALA A 278 28.14 8.50 -5.98
C ALA A 278 29.41 9.22 -6.47
N SER A 279 29.37 9.75 -7.69
CA SER A 279 30.33 10.73 -8.18
C SER A 279 29.61 12.03 -8.53
N GLN A 280 29.98 13.09 -7.83
CA GLN A 280 29.99 14.52 -8.17
C GLN A 280 28.77 15.13 -8.89
N VAL A 281 28.10 16.08 -8.22
CA VAL A 281 27.93 17.46 -8.73
C VAL A 281 27.92 18.43 -7.54
N GLU A 282 28.79 19.43 -7.63
CA GLU A 282 28.95 20.56 -6.70
C GLU A 282 28.21 21.79 -7.26
N SER A 283 27.88 22.73 -6.36
CA SER A 283 27.54 24.14 -6.62
C SER A 283 26.14 24.47 -7.16
N LEU A 284 25.32 25.06 -6.28
CA LEU A 284 24.80 26.43 -6.46
C LEU A 284 24.32 26.98 -5.10
N ARG A 285 25.00 28.03 -4.64
CA ARG A 285 24.60 28.90 -3.53
C ARG A 285 24.01 30.21 -4.08
N ASP A 286 23.17 30.81 -3.25
CA ASP A 286 22.74 32.21 -3.19
C ASP A 286 21.69 32.70 -4.22
N ALA A 287 20.48 32.94 -3.73
CA ALA A 287 19.69 34.15 -4.01
C ALA A 287 18.57 34.31 -2.97
N ASP A 288 18.34 35.57 -2.63
CA ASP A 288 17.68 36.08 -1.43
C ASP A 288 16.16 35.90 -1.31
N VAL A 289 15.76 35.94 -0.05
CA VAL A 289 14.42 36.15 0.49
C VAL A 289 13.93 37.56 0.15
N LEU A 290 12.73 37.70 -0.44
CA LEU A 290 11.69 38.64 -0.02
C LEU A 290 10.39 38.52 -0.84
N ASP A 291 9.30 38.35 -0.09
CA ASP A 291 7.94 38.86 -0.29
C ASP A 291 7.18 38.56 -1.60
N CYS A 292 6.19 37.66 -1.53
CA CYS A 292 5.02 37.70 -2.41
C CYS A 292 3.83 36.97 -1.77
N SER A 293 3.16 37.66 -0.83
CA SER A 293 1.85 37.24 -0.34
C SER A 293 0.73 37.76 -1.27
N ALA A 294 -0.24 36.86 -1.55
CA ALA A 294 -1.53 37.12 -2.19
C ALA A 294 -1.57 37.46 -3.71
N ARG A 295 -1.38 36.45 -4.59
CA ARG A 295 -2.02 36.33 -5.93
C ARG A 295 -1.71 35.04 -6.75
N CYS A 296 -1.51 33.89 -6.11
CA CYS A 296 -0.83 32.75 -6.76
C CYS A 296 -1.68 31.53 -7.23
N TRP A 297 -2.96 31.69 -7.62
CA TRP A 297 -3.75 30.51 -8.07
C TRP A 297 -4.32 30.56 -9.50
N HIS A 298 -4.14 31.65 -10.27
CA HIS A 298 -4.70 31.71 -11.63
C HIS A 298 -3.72 31.86 -12.79
N LEU A 299 -2.41 31.93 -12.53
CA LEU A 299 -1.46 32.20 -13.62
C LEU A 299 -0.17 31.40 -13.53
N HIS A 300 -0.22 30.06 -13.41
CA HIS A 300 0.93 29.18 -13.71
C HIS A 300 0.49 27.75 -14.10
N LEU A 301 -0.29 27.63 -15.18
CA LEU A 301 -0.49 26.36 -15.90
C LEU A 301 -0.39 26.54 -17.43
N ARG A 302 0.59 27.33 -17.86
CA ARG A 302 1.11 27.30 -19.24
C ARG A 302 2.63 27.18 -19.19
N CYS A 303 3.10 26.03 -18.72
CA CYS A 303 4.41 25.52 -19.10
C CYS A 303 4.17 24.30 -19.99
N ALA A 304 4.18 24.54 -21.31
CA ALA A 304 4.43 23.49 -22.29
C ALA A 304 5.90 23.06 -22.12
N MET A 305 6.15 22.21 -21.13
CA MET A 305 7.45 21.57 -20.93
C MET A 305 7.37 20.20 -21.56
N GLY A 306 8.13 20.00 -22.65
CA GLY A 306 8.31 18.71 -23.28
C GLY A 306 8.73 17.69 -22.22
N TYR A 307 7.84 16.74 -21.95
CA TYR A 307 8.07 15.65 -21.02
C TYR A 307 9.15 14.75 -21.63
N ALA A 308 10.40 14.95 -21.22
CA ALA A 308 11.50 14.05 -21.52
C ALA A 308 11.26 12.71 -20.80
N GLY A 309 10.55 11.82 -21.49
CA GLY A 309 10.69 10.37 -21.44
C GLY A 309 11.11 9.70 -20.13
N TYR A 310 10.42 9.96 -19.01
CA TYR A 310 10.41 9.02 -17.89
C TYR A 310 9.07 8.28 -17.85
N PHE A 311 8.95 7.34 -18.78
CA PHE A 311 8.07 6.18 -18.64
C PHE A 311 8.52 5.39 -17.41
N SER A 312 7.68 5.30 -16.38
CA SER A 312 7.77 4.23 -15.38
C SER A 312 6.51 3.37 -15.54
N THR A 313 6.53 2.11 -15.96
CA THR A 313 6.88 0.81 -15.31
C THR A 313 5.93 0.23 -14.25
N THR A 314 4.64 0.60 -14.14
CA THR A 314 3.73 -0.21 -13.26
C THR A 314 2.39 -0.68 -13.81
N ALA A 315 2.08 -0.40 -15.08
CA ALA A 315 1.85 -1.54 -15.95
C ALA A 315 3.21 -1.71 -16.63
N ARG A 316 4.11 -2.51 -16.05
CA ARG A 316 4.92 -3.27 -16.99
C ARG A 316 3.85 -4.10 -17.70
N ILE A 317 3.47 -3.70 -18.92
CA ILE A 317 3.31 -4.70 -19.98
C ILE A 317 4.46 -5.64 -19.66
N LYS A 318 4.21 -6.82 -19.05
CA LYS A 318 5.30 -7.67 -18.58
C LYS A 318 6.17 -7.80 -19.82
N ASP A 319 7.33 -7.15 -19.81
CA ASP A 319 8.22 -7.19 -20.95
C ASP A 319 8.33 -8.66 -21.27
N LYS A 320 8.15 -9.01 -22.55
CA LYS A 320 8.03 -10.39 -22.98
C LYS A 320 9.09 -11.19 -22.24
N ARG A 321 8.65 -12.11 -21.36
CA ARG A 321 9.51 -12.81 -20.40
C ARG A 321 10.80 -13.18 -21.11
N THR A 322 11.94 -12.89 -20.48
CA THR A 322 13.21 -13.30 -21.07
C THR A 322 13.18 -14.83 -21.28
N PRO A 323 13.92 -15.38 -22.26
CA PRO A 323 13.94 -16.82 -22.47
C PRO A 323 14.26 -17.61 -21.19
N LEU A 324 15.16 -17.08 -20.36
CA LEU A 324 15.49 -17.63 -19.04
C LEU A 324 14.29 -17.60 -18.07
N GLU A 325 13.61 -16.46 -17.93
CA GLU A 325 12.41 -16.35 -17.09
C GLU A 325 11.29 -17.29 -17.55
N ALA A 326 11.12 -17.47 -18.86
CA ALA A 326 10.15 -18.39 -19.41
C ALA A 326 10.47 -19.85 -19.05
N THR A 327 11.75 -20.26 -19.16
CA THR A 327 12.18 -21.60 -18.73
C THR A 327 12.06 -21.82 -17.23
N LEU A 328 12.42 -20.83 -16.40
CA LEU A 328 12.31 -20.92 -14.95
C LEU A 328 10.85 -20.98 -14.48
N ALA A 329 9.92 -20.33 -15.19
CA ALA A 329 8.50 -20.40 -14.90
C ALA A 329 7.86 -21.77 -15.17
N ASN A 330 8.51 -22.62 -15.99
CA ASN A 330 8.05 -23.97 -16.28
C ASN A 330 8.53 -24.99 -15.24
N VAL A 331 9.42 -24.62 -14.32
CA VAL A 331 9.92 -25.53 -13.29
C VAL A 331 8.81 -25.81 -12.25
N GLY A 332 8.36 -27.05 -12.19
CA GLY A 332 7.21 -27.48 -11.38
C GLY A 332 7.45 -27.64 -9.88
N SER A 333 8.70 -27.48 -9.40
CA SER A 333 9.07 -27.74 -7.99
C SER A 333 9.88 -26.60 -7.37
N LEU A 334 9.49 -26.19 -6.16
CA LEU A 334 10.23 -25.20 -5.38
C LEU A 334 11.63 -25.72 -4.98
N GLU A 335 11.75 -27.01 -4.66
CA GLU A 335 13.01 -27.63 -4.26
C GLU A 335 14.04 -27.62 -5.40
N THR A 336 13.55 -27.80 -6.64
CA THR A 336 14.37 -27.64 -7.85
C THR A 336 14.87 -26.20 -7.98
N LEU A 337 14.00 -25.20 -7.83
CA LEU A 337 14.40 -23.78 -7.89
C LEU A 337 15.40 -23.39 -6.80
N GLU A 338 15.29 -23.96 -5.60
CA GLU A 338 16.26 -23.76 -4.50
C GLU A 338 17.62 -24.42 -4.80
N LEU A 339 17.62 -25.60 -5.42
CA LEU A 339 18.85 -26.24 -5.88
C LEU A 339 19.53 -25.43 -7.00
N LEU A 340 18.76 -24.96 -7.99
CA LEU A 340 19.23 -24.10 -9.08
C LEU A 340 19.87 -22.81 -8.53
N GLU A 341 19.24 -22.18 -7.54
CA GLU A 341 19.79 -20.98 -6.88
C GLU A 341 21.16 -21.29 -6.26
N LYS A 342 21.26 -22.37 -5.47
CA LYS A 342 22.48 -22.72 -4.75
C LYS A 342 23.64 -23.03 -5.70
N VAL A 343 23.38 -23.84 -6.73
CA VAL A 343 24.40 -24.21 -7.74
C VAL A 343 24.85 -22.96 -8.51
N THR A 344 23.92 -22.15 -8.97
CA THR A 344 24.22 -20.93 -9.77
C THR A 344 24.97 -19.90 -8.92
N LYS A 345 24.55 -19.70 -7.66
CA LYS A 345 25.20 -18.77 -6.71
C LYS A 345 26.62 -19.22 -6.39
N ASN A 346 26.85 -20.50 -6.10
CA ASN A 346 28.20 -21.01 -5.84
C ASN A 346 29.12 -20.83 -7.06
N SER A 347 28.60 -21.10 -8.27
CA SER A 347 29.32 -20.89 -9.53
C SER A 347 29.65 -19.43 -9.79
N ALA A 348 28.74 -18.51 -9.45
CA ALA A 348 28.91 -17.07 -9.62
C ALA A 348 29.90 -16.46 -8.61
N VAL A 349 29.85 -16.92 -7.35
CA VAL A 349 30.72 -16.41 -6.27
C VAL A 349 32.14 -16.99 -6.38
N GLN A 350 32.27 -18.26 -6.77
CA GLN A 350 33.56 -18.97 -6.83
C GLN A 350 33.82 -19.56 -8.23
N PRO A 351 33.92 -18.73 -9.29
CA PRO A 351 34.02 -19.22 -10.67
C PRO A 351 35.34 -19.94 -10.98
N ALA A 352 36.37 -19.76 -10.14
CA ALA A 352 37.66 -20.42 -10.32
C ALA A 352 37.63 -21.92 -9.98
N GLU A 353 36.77 -22.33 -9.04
CA GLU A 353 36.73 -23.72 -8.57
C GLU A 353 35.87 -24.60 -9.49
N GLU A 354 36.50 -25.58 -10.13
CA GLU A 354 35.85 -26.46 -11.11
C GLU A 354 34.73 -27.29 -10.49
N LYS A 355 34.84 -27.65 -9.20
CA LYS A 355 33.83 -28.44 -8.47
C LYS A 355 32.46 -27.76 -8.39
N PHE A 356 32.38 -26.42 -8.48
CA PHE A 356 31.10 -25.71 -8.53
C PHE A 356 30.54 -25.59 -9.94
N ARG A 357 31.38 -25.80 -10.95
CA ARG A 357 31.02 -25.73 -12.38
C ARG A 357 30.81 -27.10 -13.02
N ARG A 358 30.87 -28.18 -12.23
CA ARG A 358 30.64 -29.56 -12.67
C ARG A 358 29.61 -30.22 -11.77
N LEU A 359 28.55 -30.74 -12.38
CA LEU A 359 27.49 -31.46 -11.70
C LEU A 359 27.31 -32.83 -12.33
N LYS A 360 27.56 -33.88 -11.54
CA LYS A 360 27.35 -35.26 -11.98
C LYS A 360 25.87 -35.61 -11.95
N LEU A 361 25.29 -36.02 -13.08
CA LEU A 361 23.89 -36.43 -13.14
C LEU A 361 23.64 -37.79 -12.46
N SER A 362 24.70 -38.54 -12.14
CA SER A 362 24.64 -39.77 -11.34
C SER A 362 24.29 -39.51 -9.85
N ASN A 363 24.44 -38.28 -9.36
CA ASN A 363 24.05 -37.94 -7.98
C ASN A 363 22.53 -38.03 -7.83
N SER A 364 22.06 -38.87 -6.91
CA SER A 364 20.63 -39.13 -6.70
C SER A 364 19.79 -37.88 -6.48
N LYS A 365 20.30 -36.89 -5.75
CA LYS A 365 19.60 -35.63 -5.48
C LYS A 365 19.53 -34.73 -6.70
N ILE A 366 20.58 -34.69 -7.52
CA ILE A 366 20.61 -33.92 -8.77
C ILE A 366 19.66 -34.57 -9.79
N ARG A 367 19.69 -35.91 -9.88
CA ARG A 367 18.81 -36.66 -10.77
C ARG A 367 17.34 -36.42 -10.44
N SER A 368 16.96 -36.57 -9.17
CA SER A 368 15.56 -36.43 -8.75
C SER A 368 15.02 -35.00 -8.86
N LEU A 369 15.86 -33.98 -8.70
CA LEU A 369 15.42 -32.58 -8.70
C LEU A 369 15.60 -31.88 -10.05
N ILE A 370 16.54 -32.30 -10.89
CA ILE A 370 16.85 -31.62 -12.17
C ILE A 370 16.46 -32.49 -13.38
N VAL A 371 16.78 -33.78 -13.38
CA VAL A 371 16.58 -34.66 -14.54
C VAL A 371 15.15 -35.15 -14.64
N GLU A 372 14.55 -35.53 -13.51
CA GLU A 372 13.20 -36.11 -13.47
C GLU A 372 12.07 -35.07 -13.44
N ILE A 373 12.39 -33.82 -13.09
CA ILE A 373 11.42 -32.72 -13.02
C ILE A 373 11.34 -32.01 -14.37
N GLU A 374 10.13 -31.90 -14.91
CA GLU A 374 9.83 -31.17 -16.13
C GLU A 374 10.34 -29.71 -16.04
N GLY A 375 11.07 -29.27 -17.07
CA GLY A 375 11.67 -27.93 -17.13
C GLY A 375 13.02 -27.80 -16.42
N GLY A 376 13.48 -28.80 -15.67
CA GLY A 376 14.72 -28.75 -14.90
C GLY A 376 15.99 -28.68 -15.76
N LEU A 377 16.10 -29.55 -16.77
CA LEU A 377 17.23 -29.56 -17.71
C LEU A 377 17.21 -28.35 -18.64
N GLU A 378 16.03 -27.94 -19.09
CA GLU A 378 15.85 -26.75 -19.94
C GLU A 378 16.26 -25.47 -19.20
N ALA A 379 15.91 -25.34 -17.92
CA ALA A 379 16.36 -24.24 -17.07
C ALA A 379 17.89 -24.25 -16.89
N MET A 380 18.51 -25.41 -16.69
CA MET A 380 19.98 -25.52 -16.61
C MET A 380 20.65 -25.12 -17.93
N ALA A 381 20.13 -25.56 -19.07
CA ALA A 381 20.64 -25.16 -20.38
C ALA A 381 20.51 -23.64 -20.60
N ALA A 382 19.37 -23.04 -20.22
CA ALA A 382 19.15 -21.59 -20.30
C ALA A 382 20.07 -20.78 -19.37
N LEU A 383 20.53 -21.37 -18.26
CA LEU A 383 21.54 -20.81 -17.37
C LEU A 383 22.99 -20.94 -17.92
N GLY A 384 23.17 -21.65 -19.03
CA GLY A 384 24.45 -21.84 -19.72
C GLY A 384 25.15 -23.16 -19.43
N TRP A 385 24.49 -24.10 -18.75
CA TRP A 385 25.06 -25.44 -18.50
C TRP A 385 25.01 -26.29 -19.77
N GLN A 386 26.08 -27.05 -20.00
CA GLN A 386 26.22 -27.95 -21.14
C GLN A 386 26.35 -29.39 -20.67
N GLN A 387 25.58 -30.30 -21.24
CA GLN A 387 25.69 -31.73 -20.97
C GLN A 387 26.85 -32.29 -21.77
N VAL A 388 27.84 -32.85 -21.06
CA VAL A 388 29.04 -33.45 -21.63
C VAL A 388 29.15 -34.87 -21.08
N GLN A 389 29.57 -35.81 -21.91
CA GLN A 389 29.88 -37.17 -21.48
C GLN A 389 31.37 -37.23 -21.10
N GLU A 390 31.67 -37.40 -19.82
CA GLU A 390 33.03 -37.51 -19.28
C GLU A 390 33.17 -38.88 -18.61
N ASP A 391 34.17 -39.67 -19.00
CA ASP A 391 34.44 -41.00 -18.42
C ASP A 391 33.24 -41.97 -18.44
N GLY A 392 32.34 -41.80 -19.42
CA GLY A 392 31.11 -42.59 -19.54
C GLY A 392 29.95 -42.14 -18.63
N GLU A 393 30.14 -41.11 -17.81
CA GLU A 393 29.08 -40.47 -17.02
C GLU A 393 28.59 -39.18 -17.71
N GLU A 394 27.29 -38.91 -17.63
CA GLU A 394 26.74 -37.62 -18.06
C GLU A 394 26.96 -36.56 -16.96
N VAL A 395 27.66 -35.48 -17.32
CA VAL A 395 28.01 -34.38 -16.41
C VAL A 395 27.53 -33.07 -17.03
N LEU A 396 26.87 -32.22 -16.22
CA LEU A 396 26.61 -30.84 -16.61
C LEU A 396 27.83 -30.00 -16.26
N THR A 397 28.38 -29.29 -17.26
CA THR A 397 29.55 -28.42 -17.10
C THR A 397 29.19 -26.97 -17.42
N LEU A 398 29.85 -26.04 -16.73
CA LEU A 398 29.65 -24.60 -16.92
C LEU A 398 30.98 -23.89 -17.21
N ALA A 399 31.00 -23.06 -18.26
CA ALA A 399 32.17 -22.26 -18.59
C ALA A 399 32.53 -21.29 -17.46
N LYS A 400 33.84 -21.01 -17.30
CA LYS A 400 34.33 -20.10 -16.25
C LYS A 400 33.75 -18.70 -16.46
N GLY A 401 33.05 -18.17 -15.45
CA GLY A 401 32.44 -16.84 -15.49
C GLY A 401 31.09 -16.76 -16.21
N ALA A 402 30.52 -17.89 -16.66
CA ALA A 402 29.20 -17.90 -17.31
C ALA A 402 28.05 -17.66 -16.32
N ALA A 403 28.18 -18.10 -15.06
CA ALA A 403 27.20 -17.83 -14.01
C ALA A 403 27.30 -16.37 -13.52
N THR A 404 26.16 -15.69 -13.41
CA THR A 404 26.09 -14.30 -12.95
C THR A 404 25.09 -14.14 -11.79
N MET A 405 25.29 -13.12 -10.94
CA MET A 405 24.32 -12.78 -9.90
C MET A 405 22.98 -12.27 -10.45
N ALA A 406 22.93 -11.85 -11.73
CA ALA A 406 21.69 -11.51 -12.40
C ALA A 406 20.81 -12.75 -12.60
N GLN A 407 21.39 -13.86 -13.04
CA GLN A 407 20.67 -15.15 -13.15
C GLN A 407 20.16 -15.62 -11.78
N VAL A 408 20.97 -15.47 -10.72
CA VAL A 408 20.54 -15.80 -9.34
C VAL A 408 19.30 -15.00 -8.94
N ARG A 409 19.23 -13.70 -9.29
CA ARG A 409 18.04 -12.89 -9.04
C ARG A 409 16.81 -13.39 -9.83
N CYS A 410 16.97 -13.77 -11.10
CA CYS A 410 15.88 -14.36 -11.88
C CYS A 410 15.34 -15.65 -11.23
N ILE A 411 16.21 -16.49 -10.67
CA ILE A 411 15.80 -17.71 -9.95
C ILE A 411 15.01 -17.35 -8.67
N LEU A 412 15.48 -16.38 -7.90
CA LEU A 412 14.78 -15.91 -6.68
C LEU A 412 13.40 -15.33 -7.01
N GLU A 413 13.27 -14.57 -8.09
CA GLU A 413 11.99 -14.06 -8.59
C GLU A 413 11.05 -15.21 -8.99
N ALA A 414 11.57 -16.24 -9.67
CA ALA A 414 10.81 -17.44 -10.01
C ALA A 414 10.34 -18.20 -8.75
N GLN A 415 11.17 -18.33 -7.72
CA GLN A 415 10.76 -18.92 -6.43
C GLN A 415 9.62 -18.13 -5.77
N GLN A 416 9.68 -16.80 -5.80
CA GLN A 416 8.62 -15.94 -5.25
C GLN A 416 7.31 -16.08 -6.04
N GLU A 417 7.38 -16.10 -7.37
CA GLU A 417 6.21 -16.30 -8.23
C GLU A 417 5.61 -17.70 -8.01
N PHE A 418 6.43 -18.74 -7.88
CA PHE A 418 5.99 -20.09 -7.53
C PHE A 418 5.26 -20.14 -6.19
N LYS A 419 5.83 -19.57 -5.12
CA LYS A 419 5.21 -19.49 -3.79
C LYS A 419 3.88 -18.72 -3.82
N LYS A 420 3.79 -17.66 -4.64
CA LYS A 420 2.55 -16.90 -4.83
C LYS A 420 1.47 -17.73 -5.53
N ASN A 421 1.83 -18.43 -6.61
CA ASN A 421 0.93 -19.28 -7.38
C ASN A 421 0.44 -20.47 -6.54
N ASP A 422 1.32 -21.12 -5.77
CA ASP A 422 0.96 -22.21 -4.85
C ASP A 422 -0.03 -21.74 -3.77
N ARG A 423 0.21 -20.57 -3.16
CA ARG A 423 -0.76 -19.97 -2.21
C ARG A 423 -2.09 -19.68 -2.88
N GLN A 424 -2.09 -19.19 -4.12
CA GLN A 424 -3.31 -18.92 -4.86
C GLN A 424 -4.07 -20.22 -5.20
N LEU A 425 -3.37 -21.27 -5.63
CA LEU A 425 -3.95 -22.59 -5.89
C LEU A 425 -4.50 -23.23 -4.61
N LYS A 426 -3.81 -23.09 -3.48
CA LYS A 426 -4.33 -23.55 -2.17
C LYS A 426 -5.59 -22.78 -1.78
N ARG A 427 -5.61 -21.46 -2.00
CA ARG A 427 -6.81 -20.63 -1.76
C ARG A 427 -7.97 -21.08 -2.64
N THR A 428 -7.77 -21.26 -3.95
CA THR A 428 -8.84 -21.70 -4.86
C THR A 428 -9.32 -23.11 -4.55
N LYS A 429 -8.41 -24.04 -4.21
CA LYS A 429 -8.77 -25.39 -3.74
C LYS A 429 -9.56 -25.34 -2.44
N SER A 430 -9.13 -24.55 -1.45
CA SER A 430 -9.85 -24.41 -0.17
C SER A 430 -11.22 -23.78 -0.31
N SER A 431 -11.39 -22.81 -1.23
CA SER A 431 -12.72 -22.25 -1.54
C SER A 431 -13.61 -23.21 -2.32
N ALA A 432 -13.02 -24.12 -3.09
CA ALA A 432 -13.74 -25.16 -3.82
C ALA A 432 -14.06 -26.38 -2.94
N SER A 433 -13.28 -26.62 -1.88
CA SER A 433 -13.41 -27.75 -0.95
C SER A 433 -14.23 -27.42 0.29
N LEU A 434 -14.89 -26.27 0.36
CA LEU A 434 -15.99 -26.14 1.32
C LEU A 434 -17.00 -27.23 0.94
N PRO A 435 -17.33 -28.17 1.85
CA PRO A 435 -18.24 -29.26 1.55
C PRO A 435 -19.52 -28.63 1.01
N GLY A 436 -20.03 -29.17 -0.10
CA GLY A 436 -21.25 -28.71 -0.75
C GLY A 436 -22.40 -28.75 0.23
N SER A 437 -22.53 -27.70 1.03
CA SER A 437 -23.73 -27.47 1.81
C SER A 437 -24.84 -27.29 0.79
N GLU A 438 -26.01 -27.78 1.15
CA GLU A 438 -27.24 -27.60 0.37
C GLU A 438 -27.43 -26.12 -0.04
N GLU A 439 -26.96 -25.21 0.81
CA GLU A 439 -26.93 -23.77 0.60
C GLU A 439 -26.02 -23.32 -0.58
N GLN A 440 -24.85 -23.94 -0.77
CA GLN A 440 -23.97 -23.63 -1.90
C GLN A 440 -24.52 -24.18 -3.23
N ALA A 441 -25.17 -25.35 -3.19
CA ALA A 441 -25.87 -25.90 -4.36
C ALA A 441 -27.07 -25.01 -4.74
N ALA A 442 -27.85 -24.56 -3.76
CA ALA A 442 -28.96 -23.61 -3.95
C ALA A 442 -28.47 -22.29 -4.54
N LEU A 443 -27.36 -21.75 -4.04
CA LEU A 443 -26.78 -20.50 -4.56
C LEU A 443 -26.28 -20.65 -6.01
N ARG A 444 -25.65 -21.78 -6.35
CA ARG A 444 -25.23 -22.05 -7.75
C ARG A 444 -26.43 -22.18 -8.68
N ALA A 445 -27.48 -22.90 -8.25
CA ALA A 445 -28.72 -23.00 -9.01
C ALA A 445 -29.40 -21.65 -9.20
N GLN A 446 -29.37 -20.77 -8.18
CA GLN A 446 -29.90 -19.41 -8.28
C GLN A 446 -29.11 -18.55 -9.29
N ILE A 447 -27.78 -18.60 -9.25
CA ILE A 447 -26.93 -17.85 -10.20
C ILE A 447 -27.15 -18.33 -11.64
N GLU A 448 -27.34 -19.64 -11.84
CA GLU A 448 -27.60 -20.21 -13.16
C GLU A 448 -29.00 -19.87 -13.68
N ALA A 449 -30.01 -19.84 -12.80
CA ALA A 449 -31.34 -19.35 -13.12
C ALA A 449 -31.32 -17.87 -13.52
N ASP A 450 -30.63 -17.02 -12.76
CA ASP A 450 -30.43 -15.59 -13.08
C ASP A 450 -29.72 -15.41 -14.43
N ARG A 451 -28.76 -16.28 -14.74
CA ARG A 451 -28.03 -16.24 -16.02
C ARG A 451 -28.94 -16.61 -17.20
N LEU A 452 -29.79 -17.62 -17.04
CA LEU A 452 -30.77 -18.02 -18.05
C LEU A 452 -31.87 -16.96 -18.24
N GLU A 453 -32.33 -16.32 -17.16
CA GLU A 453 -33.26 -15.18 -17.24
C GLU A 453 -32.65 -14.01 -18.03
N ARG A 454 -31.37 -13.68 -17.79
CA ARG A 454 -30.69 -12.62 -18.54
C ARG A 454 -30.43 -12.98 -20.00
N ALA A 455 -30.14 -14.25 -20.28
CA ALA A 455 -29.92 -14.72 -21.65
C ALA A 455 -31.21 -14.73 -22.48
N THR A 456 -32.36 -14.96 -21.84
CA THR A 456 -33.68 -14.92 -22.51
C THR A 456 -34.22 -13.49 -22.65
N ARG A 457 -33.77 -12.55 -21.81
CA ARG A 457 -34.02 -11.13 -22.05
C ARG A 457 -33.25 -10.68 -23.29
N SER A 458 -34.00 -10.27 -24.31
CA SER A 458 -33.41 -9.57 -25.45
C SER A 458 -32.60 -8.37 -24.94
N PRO A 459 -31.45 -8.06 -25.57
CA PRO A 459 -30.66 -6.89 -25.19
C PRO A 459 -31.59 -5.68 -25.10
N VAL A 460 -31.49 -4.94 -24.00
CA VAL A 460 -32.29 -3.73 -23.76
C VAL A 460 -31.84 -2.71 -24.80
N THR A 461 -32.54 -2.70 -25.92
CA THR A 461 -32.30 -1.82 -27.08
C THR A 461 -33.09 -0.52 -26.98
N ALA A 462 -34.01 -0.43 -26.02
CA ALA A 462 -34.66 0.81 -25.69
C ALA A 462 -33.76 1.63 -24.77
N ASP A 463 -33.33 2.80 -25.24
CA ASP A 463 -32.72 3.83 -24.39
C ASP A 463 -33.61 4.05 -23.17
N SER A 464 -33.01 4.13 -21.99
CA SER A 464 -33.74 4.41 -20.75
C SER A 464 -34.35 5.81 -20.82
N VAL A 465 -35.60 5.90 -21.29
CA VAL A 465 -36.37 7.14 -21.29
C VAL A 465 -36.79 7.42 -19.86
N ALA A 466 -36.34 8.55 -19.31
CA ALA A 466 -36.78 9.02 -18.00
C ALA A 466 -38.31 9.14 -18.00
N GLN A 467 -38.98 8.28 -17.24
CA GLN A 467 -40.43 8.29 -17.15
C GLN A 467 -40.84 9.57 -16.41
N ALA A 468 -41.60 10.44 -17.08
CA ALA A 468 -42.18 11.61 -16.44
C ALA A 468 -43.14 11.12 -15.33
N LEU A 469 -42.79 11.40 -14.08
CA LEU A 469 -43.62 11.03 -12.93
C LEU A 469 -44.98 11.76 -13.04
N PRO A 470 -46.11 11.07 -12.78
CA PRO A 470 -47.43 11.67 -12.87
C PRO A 470 -47.65 12.63 -11.69
N GLY A 471 -47.41 13.91 -11.92
CA GLY A 471 -47.70 15.00 -11.01
C GLY A 471 -47.33 16.35 -11.63
N GLU A 472 -48.33 17.23 -11.79
CA GLU A 472 -48.11 18.62 -12.20
C GLU A 472 -47.22 19.33 -11.17
N GLY A 473 -46.02 19.72 -11.60
CA GLY A 473 -45.03 20.39 -10.77
C GLY A 473 -43.88 19.46 -10.40
N ALA A 474 -42.72 19.76 -10.97
CA ALA A 474 -41.45 19.16 -10.58
C ALA A 474 -41.26 19.36 -9.06
N ARG A 475 -41.54 18.33 -8.26
CA ARG A 475 -41.07 18.22 -6.87
C ARG A 475 -39.57 17.91 -6.89
N ILE A 476 -38.79 18.77 -7.49
CA ILE A 476 -37.39 18.92 -7.09
C ILE A 476 -37.50 19.68 -5.77
N ALA A 477 -37.32 18.97 -4.66
CA ALA A 477 -37.22 19.62 -3.36
C ALA A 477 -36.11 20.66 -3.45
N THR A 478 -36.49 21.93 -3.43
CA THR A 478 -35.53 23.03 -3.39
C THR A 478 -34.91 23.04 -1.99
N ALA A 479 -33.72 23.62 -1.83
CA ALA A 479 -33.07 23.73 -0.52
C ALA A 479 -34.01 24.35 0.55
N LYS A 480 -34.89 25.24 0.11
CA LYS A 480 -35.95 25.87 0.92
C LYS A 480 -36.97 24.86 1.46
N ASP A 481 -37.36 23.87 0.66
CA ASP A 481 -38.35 22.84 1.05
C ASP A 481 -37.78 21.86 2.09
N CYS A 482 -36.45 21.78 2.19
CA CYS A 482 -35.75 21.03 3.23
C CYS A 482 -35.42 21.87 4.48
N GLY A 483 -35.93 23.10 4.59
CA GLY A 483 -35.70 23.98 5.74
C GLY A 483 -34.31 24.63 5.76
N ILE A 484 -33.56 24.60 4.66
CA ILE A 484 -32.26 25.27 4.56
C ILE A 484 -32.52 26.75 4.26
N LYS A 485 -32.29 27.61 5.27
CA LYS A 485 -32.35 29.06 5.11
C LYS A 485 -31.11 29.54 4.37
N CYS A 486 -31.25 29.84 3.09
CA CYS A 486 -30.24 30.60 2.36
C CYS A 486 -30.51 32.10 2.61
N GLU A 487 -29.89 32.67 3.64
CA GLU A 487 -29.73 34.12 3.76
C GLU A 487 -28.37 34.46 3.12
N CYS A 488 -28.40 35.30 2.08
CA CYS A 488 -27.22 35.85 1.43
C CYS A 488 -26.91 37.23 1.99
#